data_AF-A0A1J5C6X8-F1
#
_entry.id   AF-A0A1J5C6X8-F1
#
_cell.length_a   1.000
_cell.length_b   1.000
_cell.length_c   1.000
_cell.angle_alpha   90.00
_cell.angle_beta   90.00
_cell.angle_gamma   90.00
#
_symmetry.space_group_name_H-M   'P 1'
#
loop_
_entity.id
_entity.type
_entity.pdbx_description
1 polymer ?
#
loop_
_entity_poly.entity_id
_entity_poly.type
_entity_poly.pdbx_seq_one_letter_code
_entity_poly.pdbx_strand_id
1 'polypeptide(L)'
;MKTFVIKAPSIGKKTCSLVSQFYDKGLHRTRTRYLGSFNLALDPRVLPIGIRLRPGVELAHAQLEEIRDWLKQHGLFGRQPKLSADVLELARHQLYEQTQSEGVQVSSPCPLDKATAVLNAAATGLENEAAALRAKGLELTPGLLSYVGIEYTNCRNELDRIKVSANRVRVAFSAFEESLKTARLMKRLKKSVKPANAVCVDFEVTKVTA
;
A
#
# COMPACT_ATOMS: atom_id res chain seq x y z
N MET A 1 50.05 -10.25 -15.11
CA MET A 1 49.46 -8.93 -15.41
C MET A 1 47.95 -9.11 -15.48
N LYS A 2 47.14 -8.35 -14.71
CA LYS A 2 45.68 -8.50 -14.78
C LYS A 2 45.18 -8.03 -16.16
N THR A 3 44.53 -8.93 -16.89
CA THR A 3 44.04 -8.68 -18.25
C THR A 3 42.72 -7.89 -18.27
N PHE A 4 42.08 -7.74 -17.11
CA PHE A 4 40.81 -7.06 -16.90
C PHE A 4 40.96 -6.05 -15.76
N VAL A 5 40.49 -4.82 -15.99
CA VAL A 5 40.60 -3.70 -15.05
C VAL A 5 39.29 -2.92 -15.02
N ILE A 6 38.77 -2.73 -13.80
CA ILE A 6 37.63 -1.85 -13.53
C ILE A 6 38.18 -0.45 -13.24
N LYS A 7 37.86 0.52 -14.09
CA LYS A 7 38.18 1.92 -13.86
C LYS A 7 37.05 2.61 -13.12
N ALA A 8 37.36 3.14 -11.94
CA ALA A 8 36.47 3.98 -11.17
C ALA A 8 36.02 5.21 -11.99
N PRO A 9 34.81 5.75 -11.74
CA PRO A 9 34.36 6.94 -12.43
C PRO A 9 35.22 8.15 -12.05
N SER A 10 35.32 9.10 -12.97
CA SER A 10 35.85 10.44 -12.64
C SER A 10 34.95 11.14 -11.62
N ILE A 11 35.51 12.12 -10.91
CA ILE A 11 34.77 12.95 -9.94
C ILE A 11 33.46 13.45 -10.59
N GLY A 12 32.34 13.24 -9.89
CA GLY A 12 30.98 13.62 -10.36
C GLY A 12 30.28 12.63 -11.29
N LYS A 13 30.96 11.59 -11.80
CA LYS A 13 30.33 10.55 -12.63
C LYS A 13 29.94 9.34 -11.80
N LYS A 14 28.92 8.61 -12.26
CA LYS A 14 28.41 7.38 -11.61
C LYS A 14 28.71 6.10 -12.42
N THR A 15 29.43 6.21 -13.52
CA THR A 15 29.63 5.10 -14.47
C THR A 15 31.08 4.62 -14.45
N CYS A 16 31.27 3.35 -14.12
CA CYS A 16 32.56 2.67 -14.17
C CYS A 16 32.82 2.15 -15.58
N SER A 17 34.09 2.11 -15.99
CA SER A 17 34.50 1.56 -17.29
C SER A 17 35.23 0.24 -17.12
N LEU A 18 34.89 -0.73 -17.97
CA LEU A 18 35.55 -2.03 -18.06
C LEU A 18 36.59 -1.99 -19.18
N VAL A 19 37.83 -2.32 -18.84
CA VAL A 19 38.96 -2.22 -19.77
C VAL A 19 39.79 -3.49 -19.72
N SER A 20 40.11 -4.04 -20.88
CA SER A 20 41.13 -5.08 -21.00
C SER A 20 42.50 -4.48 -21.29
N GLN A 21 43.53 -4.99 -20.64
CA GLN A 21 44.93 -4.63 -20.90
C GLN A 21 45.64 -5.80 -21.58
N PHE A 22 46.32 -5.52 -22.69
CA PHE A 22 47.12 -6.50 -23.42
C PHE A 22 48.42 -5.86 -23.91
N TYR A 23 49.48 -6.65 -23.97
CA TYR A 23 50.77 -6.19 -24.49
C TYR A 23 50.78 -6.34 -26.02
N ASP A 24 50.99 -5.22 -26.71
CA ASP A 24 51.13 -5.18 -28.16
C ASP A 24 52.62 -5.39 -28.51
N LYS A 25 52.95 -6.58 -29.02
CA LYS A 25 54.33 -6.95 -29.37
C LYS A 25 54.90 -6.09 -30.51
N GLY A 26 54.06 -5.63 -31.44
CA GLY A 26 54.53 -4.84 -32.58
C GLY A 26 54.92 -3.40 -32.21
N LEU A 27 54.27 -2.86 -31.17
CA LEU A 27 54.53 -1.50 -30.69
C LEU A 27 55.30 -1.47 -29.37
N HIS A 28 55.74 -2.64 -28.88
CA HIS A 28 56.40 -2.83 -27.59
C HIS A 28 55.74 -2.13 -26.40
N ARG A 29 54.40 -2.02 -26.40
CA ARG A 29 53.66 -1.25 -25.38
C ARG A 29 52.36 -1.92 -24.96
N THR A 30 51.95 -1.69 -23.73
CA THR A 30 50.64 -2.13 -23.21
C THR A 30 49.54 -1.24 -23.77
N ARG A 31 48.54 -1.85 -24.40
CA ARG A 31 47.34 -1.17 -24.88
C ARG A 31 46.13 -1.55 -24.03
N THR A 32 45.15 -0.66 -24.06
CA THR A 32 43.86 -0.86 -23.41
C THR A 32 42.76 -0.99 -24.46
N ARG A 33 41.85 -1.95 -24.27
CA ARG A 33 40.63 -2.10 -25.06
C ARG A 33 39.43 -1.90 -24.15
N TYR A 34 38.56 -0.98 -24.53
CA TYR A 34 37.30 -0.76 -23.81
C TYR A 34 36.34 -1.93 -24.08
N LEU A 35 35.86 -2.56 -23.01
CA LEU A 35 34.94 -3.69 -23.06
C LEU A 35 33.48 -3.26 -22.83
N GLY A 36 33.26 -2.28 -21.94
CA GLY A 36 31.92 -1.85 -21.56
C GLY A 36 31.91 -0.94 -20.35
N SER A 37 30.74 -0.76 -19.75
CA SER A 37 30.55 0.07 -18.56
C SER A 37 29.38 -0.40 -17.71
N PHE A 38 29.39 -0.02 -16.44
CA PHE A 38 28.27 -0.26 -15.52
C PHE A 38 28.10 0.91 -14.55
N ASN A 39 26.92 1.06 -13.95
CA ASN A 39 26.63 2.12 -12.99
C ASN A 39 27.07 1.70 -11.57
N LEU A 40 27.61 2.63 -10.78
CA LEU A 40 27.93 2.43 -9.35
C LEU A 40 26.71 2.02 -8.51
N ALA A 41 25.52 2.46 -8.90
CA ALA A 41 24.27 2.13 -8.22
C ALA A 41 23.70 0.77 -8.66
N LEU A 42 24.44 -0.03 -9.43
CA LEU A 42 23.99 -1.32 -9.90
C LEU A 42 23.94 -2.34 -8.75
N ASP A 43 22.88 -3.14 -8.71
CA ASP A 43 22.75 -4.24 -7.75
C ASP A 43 23.75 -5.37 -8.07
N PRO A 44 24.67 -5.72 -7.17
CA PRO A 44 25.64 -6.82 -7.39
C PRO A 44 24.99 -8.20 -7.54
N ARG A 45 23.73 -8.40 -7.11
CA ARG A 45 23.03 -9.69 -7.15
C ARG A 45 22.45 -10.03 -8.51
N VAL A 46 22.13 -9.03 -9.32
CA VAL A 46 21.44 -9.21 -10.61
C VAL A 46 22.40 -9.23 -11.81
N LEU A 47 23.72 -9.19 -11.58
CA LEU A 47 24.71 -9.30 -12.64
C LEU A 47 24.51 -10.58 -13.47
N PRO A 48 24.59 -10.53 -14.81
CA PRO A 48 25.17 -9.44 -15.63
C PRO A 48 24.19 -8.33 -16.04
N ILE A 49 22.94 -8.35 -15.58
CA ILE A 49 21.92 -7.37 -15.95
C ILE A 49 22.39 -5.96 -15.54
N GLY A 50 22.33 -5.01 -16.46
CA GLY A 50 22.73 -3.61 -16.24
C GLY A 50 24.19 -3.27 -16.58
N ILE A 51 25.00 -4.27 -16.97
CA ILE A 51 26.30 -4.02 -17.61
C ILE A 51 26.08 -3.73 -19.10
N ARG A 52 26.62 -2.61 -19.59
CA ARG A 52 26.61 -2.24 -21.01
C ARG A 52 27.93 -2.64 -21.68
N LEU A 53 27.93 -3.78 -22.36
CA LEU A 53 29.09 -4.28 -23.10
C LEU A 53 29.09 -3.80 -24.55
N ARG A 54 30.27 -3.77 -25.17
CA ARG A 54 30.38 -3.58 -26.63
C ARG A 54 29.83 -4.80 -27.38
N PRO A 55 29.35 -4.64 -28.62
CA PRO A 55 28.92 -5.76 -29.45
C PRO A 55 30.03 -6.81 -29.60
N GLY A 56 29.68 -8.09 -29.43
CA GLY A 56 30.62 -9.22 -29.54
C GLY A 56 31.60 -9.38 -28.37
N VAL A 57 31.38 -8.69 -27.25
CA VAL A 57 32.16 -8.87 -26.01
C VAL A 57 31.32 -9.60 -24.98
N GLU A 58 31.85 -10.72 -24.49
CA GLU A 58 31.28 -11.48 -23.38
C GLU A 58 32.21 -11.43 -22.17
N LEU A 59 31.64 -11.40 -20.97
CA LEU A 59 32.40 -11.46 -19.73
C LEU A 59 32.42 -12.88 -19.20
N ALA A 60 33.61 -13.36 -18.86
CA ALA A 60 33.77 -14.65 -18.18
C ALA A 60 33.21 -14.57 -16.75
N HIS A 61 32.80 -15.70 -16.19
CA HIS A 61 32.25 -15.76 -14.84
C HIS A 61 33.18 -15.14 -13.78
N ALA A 62 34.49 -15.38 -13.85
CA ALA A 62 35.48 -14.77 -12.95
C ALA A 62 35.51 -13.23 -13.02
N GLN A 63 35.26 -12.65 -14.20
CA GLN A 63 35.20 -11.19 -14.36
C GLN A 63 33.92 -10.62 -13.75
N LEU A 64 32.80 -11.36 -13.83
CA LEU A 64 31.56 -10.96 -13.18
C LEU A 64 31.68 -10.99 -11.65
N GLU A 65 32.36 -11.98 -11.08
CA GLU A 65 32.66 -12.00 -9.64
C GLU A 65 33.57 -10.83 -9.24
N GLU A 66 34.59 -10.49 -10.04
CA GLU A 66 35.44 -9.32 -9.76
C GLU A 66 34.63 -8.01 -9.78
N ILE A 67 33.68 -7.85 -10.72
CA ILE A 67 32.75 -6.70 -10.72
C ILE A 67 31.87 -6.72 -9.47
N ARG A 68 31.37 -7.89 -9.07
CA ARG A 68 30.51 -8.05 -7.89
C ARG A 68 31.22 -7.62 -6.62
N ASP A 69 32.44 -8.11 -6.41
CA ASP A 69 33.23 -7.77 -5.23
C ASP A 69 33.65 -6.31 -5.23
N TRP A 70 33.97 -5.76 -6.39
CA TRP A 70 34.25 -4.34 -6.53
C TRP A 70 33.03 -3.47 -6.17
N LEU A 71 31.83 -3.84 -6.63
CA LEU A 71 30.56 -3.16 -6.29
C LEU A 71 30.21 -3.28 -4.80
N LYS A 72 30.52 -4.39 -4.13
CA LYS A 72 30.30 -4.50 -2.67
C LYS A 72 31.14 -3.47 -1.90
N GLN A 73 32.37 -3.23 -2.35
CA GLN A 73 33.30 -2.32 -1.68
C GLN A 73 33.03 -0.84 -2.03
N HIS A 74 32.85 -0.55 -3.32
CA HIS A 74 32.84 0.81 -3.86
C HIS A 74 31.47 1.25 -4.42
N GLY A 75 30.50 0.34 -4.49
CA GLY A 75 29.18 0.62 -5.03
C GLY A 75 28.35 1.56 -4.16
N LEU A 76 27.37 2.17 -4.80
CA LEU A 76 26.38 3.05 -4.18
C LEU A 76 25.03 2.36 -4.00
N PHE A 77 24.90 1.10 -4.44
CA PHE A 77 23.66 0.35 -4.28
C PHE A 77 23.30 0.19 -2.80
N GLY A 78 22.09 0.60 -2.43
CA GLY A 78 21.61 0.59 -1.04
C GLY A 78 22.25 1.63 -0.12
N ARG A 79 23.24 2.41 -0.58
CA ARG A 79 23.78 3.53 0.20
C ARG A 79 22.81 4.70 0.07
N GLN A 80 22.15 5.06 1.16
CA GLN A 80 21.41 6.31 1.20
C GLN A 80 22.36 7.47 0.87
N PRO A 81 22.01 8.36 -0.06
CA PRO A 81 22.82 9.55 -0.29
C PRO A 81 22.92 10.30 1.03
N LYS A 82 24.14 10.60 1.47
CA LYS A 82 24.34 11.57 2.56
C LYS A 82 23.91 12.93 2.02
N LEU A 83 22.62 13.24 2.15
CA LEU A 83 22.12 14.58 1.91
C LEU A 83 22.77 15.49 2.96
N SER A 84 23.36 16.60 2.52
CA SER A 84 23.87 17.60 3.44
C SER A 84 22.71 18.18 4.26
N ALA A 85 23.00 18.64 5.48
CA ALA A 85 22.02 19.28 6.36
C ALA A 85 21.28 20.41 5.62
N ASP A 86 22.01 21.19 4.82
CA ASP A 86 21.47 22.30 4.04
C ASP A 86 20.42 21.86 3.00
N VAL A 87 20.62 20.71 2.34
CA VAL A 87 19.66 20.18 1.36
C VAL A 87 18.42 19.64 2.05
N LEU A 88 18.56 19.09 3.25
CA LEU A 88 17.43 18.65 4.06
C LEU A 88 16.63 19.84 4.61
N GLU A 89 17.30 20.92 5.02
CA GLU A 89 16.62 22.14 5.44
C GLU A 89 15.92 22.85 4.28
N LEU A 90 16.55 22.92 3.11
CA LEU A 90 15.92 23.47 1.90
C LEU A 90 14.68 22.64 1.52
N ALA A 91 14.77 21.31 1.55
CA ALA A 91 13.62 20.44 1.27
C ALA A 91 12.51 20.61 2.33
N ARG A 92 12.87 20.79 3.60
CA ARG A 92 11.88 21.10 4.66
C ARG A 92 11.20 22.44 4.43
N HIS A 93 11.96 23.46 4.05
CA HIS A 93 11.42 24.78 3.75
C HIS A 93 10.46 24.73 2.55
N GLN A 94 10.85 24.03 1.48
CA GLN A 94 9.99 23.85 0.30
C GLN A 94 8.70 23.08 0.63
N LEU A 95 8.77 22.05 1.47
CA LEU A 95 7.57 21.33 1.93
C LEU A 95 6.68 22.22 2.81
N TYR A 96 7.28 23.05 3.65
CA TYR A 96 6.55 23.97 4.53
C TYR A 96 5.87 25.08 3.72
N GLU A 97 6.58 25.64 2.74
CA GLU A 97 6.03 26.61 1.79
C GLU A 97 4.96 25.98 0.90
N GLN A 98 5.12 24.74 0.44
CA GLN A 98 4.08 24.03 -0.31
C GLN A 98 2.84 23.78 0.56
N THR A 99 2.99 23.35 1.80
CA THR A 99 1.84 23.15 2.71
C THR A 99 1.14 24.47 3.08
N GLN A 100 1.86 25.59 3.12
CA GLN A 100 1.27 26.91 3.33
C GLN A 100 0.67 27.53 2.06
N SER A 101 1.30 27.36 0.89
CA SER A 101 0.86 27.93 -0.39
C SER A 101 -0.24 27.11 -1.08
N GLU A 102 -0.27 25.80 -0.87
CA GLU A 102 -1.43 24.97 -1.21
C GLU A 102 -2.63 25.28 -0.31
N GLY A 103 -2.45 26.13 0.72
CA GLY A 103 -3.51 26.60 1.60
C GLY A 103 -4.47 25.46 1.85
N VAL A 104 -3.97 24.35 2.43
CA VAL A 104 -4.77 23.16 2.70
C VAL A 104 -5.89 23.62 3.63
N GLN A 105 -6.95 24.09 3.01
CA GLN A 105 -8.29 24.10 3.52
C GLN A 105 -8.59 22.63 3.74
N VAL A 106 -8.18 22.11 4.91
CA VAL A 106 -8.80 20.96 5.56
C VAL A 106 -10.23 21.37 5.99
N SER A 107 -10.96 22.10 5.15
CA SER A 107 -12.24 22.73 5.47
C SER A 107 -13.24 22.54 4.34
N SER A 108 -13.14 21.45 3.60
CA SER A 108 -14.35 20.82 3.09
C SER A 108 -14.32 19.38 3.57
N PRO A 109 -15.09 19.04 4.63
CA PRO A 109 -15.11 17.67 5.11
C PRO A 109 -15.54 16.81 3.93
N CYS A 110 -14.67 15.89 3.53
CA CYS A 110 -14.96 15.06 2.39
C CYS A 110 -16.26 14.29 2.69
N PRO A 111 -17.03 13.86 1.68
CA PRO A 111 -18.29 13.14 1.91
C PRO A 111 -18.12 11.95 2.88
N LEU A 112 -16.94 11.32 2.87
CA LEU A 112 -16.57 10.26 3.80
C LEU A 112 -16.40 10.77 5.24
N ASP A 113 -15.72 11.90 5.47
CA ASP A 113 -15.55 12.50 6.80
C ASP A 113 -16.88 12.96 7.41
N LYS A 114 -17.80 13.46 6.57
CA LYS A 114 -19.16 13.78 7.02
C LYS A 114 -19.91 12.51 7.42
N ALA A 115 -19.82 11.46 6.61
CA ALA A 115 -20.48 10.19 6.89
C ALA A 115 -19.91 9.47 8.13
N THR A 116 -18.59 9.50 8.36
CA THR A 116 -17.97 8.96 9.58
C THR A 116 -18.38 9.75 10.81
N ALA A 117 -18.40 11.09 10.74
CA ALA A 117 -18.84 11.93 11.85
C ALA A 117 -20.29 11.64 12.25
N VAL A 118 -21.19 11.50 11.27
CA VAL A 118 -22.60 11.15 11.53
C VAL A 118 -22.74 9.76 12.13
N LEU A 119 -21.99 8.76 11.64
CA LEU A 119 -22.00 7.40 12.18
C LEU A 119 -21.51 7.37 13.63
N ASN A 120 -20.41 8.06 13.93
CA ASN A 120 -19.82 8.12 15.27
C ASN A 120 -20.76 8.84 16.26
N ALA A 121 -21.41 9.92 15.84
CA ALA A 121 -22.40 10.61 16.67
C ALA A 121 -23.63 9.73 16.95
N ALA A 122 -24.10 8.96 15.97
CA ALA A 122 -25.21 8.02 16.17
C ALA A 122 -24.82 6.86 17.10
N ALA A 123 -23.60 6.33 16.95
CA ALA A 123 -23.09 5.23 17.78
C ALA A 123 -22.92 5.64 19.24
N THR A 124 -22.31 6.79 19.49
CA THR A 124 -22.14 7.32 20.87
C THR A 124 -23.48 7.63 21.52
N GLY A 125 -24.46 8.15 20.77
CA GLY A 125 -25.83 8.32 21.26
C GLY A 125 -26.47 7.01 21.71
N LEU A 126 -26.35 5.95 20.91
CA LEU A 126 -26.86 4.62 21.26
C LEU A 126 -26.15 4.02 22.49
N GLU A 127 -24.84 4.18 22.59
CA GLU A 127 -24.06 3.69 23.73
C GLU A 127 -24.49 4.36 25.04
N ASN A 128 -24.71 5.67 25.03
CA ASN A 128 -25.17 6.42 26.20
C ASN A 128 -26.58 6.00 26.62
N GLU A 129 -27.50 5.81 25.67
CA GLU A 129 -28.85 5.34 25.96
C GLU A 129 -28.87 3.89 26.46
N ALA A 130 -28.03 3.02 25.87
CA ALA A 130 -27.86 1.64 26.32
C ALA A 130 -27.26 1.58 27.74
N ALA A 131 -26.29 2.43 28.05
CA ALA A 131 -25.72 2.54 29.40
C ALA A 131 -26.77 3.00 30.42
N ALA A 132 -27.62 3.96 30.06
CA ALA A 132 -28.72 4.42 30.92
C ALA A 132 -29.74 3.30 31.23
N LEU A 133 -30.03 2.40 30.28
CA LEU A 133 -30.91 1.26 30.52
C LEU A 133 -30.26 0.14 31.34
N ARG A 134 -28.97 -0.13 31.12
CA ARG A 134 -28.23 -1.09 31.96
C ARG A 134 -28.18 -0.63 33.41
N ALA A 135 -28.04 0.68 33.66
CA ALA A 135 -28.12 1.25 35.00
C ALA A 135 -29.50 1.04 35.67
N LYS A 136 -30.55 0.82 34.87
CA LYS A 136 -31.90 0.47 35.33
C LYS A 136 -32.18 -1.04 35.37
N GLY A 137 -31.17 -1.87 35.11
CA GLY A 137 -31.27 -3.33 35.15
C GLY A 137 -31.92 -3.96 33.92
N LEU A 138 -32.05 -3.23 32.80
CA LEU A 138 -32.63 -3.75 31.56
C LEU A 138 -31.52 -4.21 30.60
N GLU A 139 -31.51 -5.51 30.28
CA GLU A 139 -30.58 -6.08 29.29
C GLU A 139 -31.15 -5.98 27.87
N LEU A 140 -30.36 -5.41 26.96
CA LEU A 140 -30.71 -5.27 25.55
C LEU A 140 -30.33 -6.55 24.80
N THR A 141 -31.32 -7.34 24.38
CA THR A 141 -31.08 -8.49 23.50
C THR A 141 -31.16 -8.08 22.01
N PRO A 142 -30.50 -8.81 21.10
CA PRO A 142 -30.51 -8.48 19.67
C PRO A 142 -31.91 -8.42 19.03
N GLY A 143 -32.86 -9.22 19.52
CA GLY A 143 -34.25 -9.23 19.03
C GLY A 143 -35.06 -7.98 19.41
N LEU A 144 -34.71 -7.32 20.52
CA LEU A 144 -35.33 -6.08 21.00
C LEU A 144 -34.98 -4.86 20.14
N LEU A 145 -33.90 -4.94 19.35
CA LEU A 145 -33.41 -3.89 18.45
C LEU A 145 -33.92 -4.05 17.00
N SER A 146 -35.00 -4.81 16.80
CA SER A 146 -35.69 -4.89 15.51
C SER A 146 -36.44 -3.58 15.20
N TYR A 147 -36.45 -3.18 13.91
CA TYR A 147 -37.03 -1.91 13.46
C TYR A 147 -38.56 -1.91 13.63
N VAL A 148 -39.13 -0.84 14.20
CA VAL A 148 -40.59 -0.70 14.44
C VAL A 148 -41.21 0.47 13.65
N GLY A 149 -40.43 1.29 12.94
CA GLY A 149 -40.99 2.42 12.16
C GLY A 149 -41.44 3.62 12.98
N ILE A 150 -41.02 3.70 14.25
CA ILE A 150 -41.42 4.77 15.17
C ILE A 150 -40.50 5.98 14.97
N GLU A 151 -41.08 7.18 14.87
CA GLU A 151 -40.34 8.45 14.86
C GLU A 151 -39.99 8.88 16.29
N TYR A 152 -38.86 9.59 16.46
CA TYR A 152 -38.35 10.00 17.79
C TYR A 152 -39.36 10.84 18.60
N THR A 153 -40.22 11.58 17.89
CA THR A 153 -41.30 12.42 18.44
C THR A 153 -42.45 11.61 19.05
N ASN A 154 -42.59 10.34 18.66
CA ASN A 154 -43.68 9.46 19.08
C ASN A 154 -43.20 8.37 20.07
N CYS A 155 -41.98 8.48 20.59
CA CYS A 155 -41.44 7.54 21.56
C CYS A 155 -42.17 7.66 22.91
N ARG A 156 -42.97 6.66 23.27
CA ARG A 156 -43.67 6.60 24.56
C ARG A 156 -42.79 6.01 25.66
N ASN A 157 -41.91 5.08 25.31
CA ASN A 157 -41.07 4.36 26.27
C ASN A 157 -39.57 4.52 25.97
N GLU A 158 -38.71 4.30 26.97
CA GLU A 158 -37.24 4.36 26.82
C GLU A 158 -36.71 3.28 25.86
N LEU A 159 -37.39 2.14 25.79
CA LEU A 159 -37.15 1.09 24.80
C LEU A 159 -37.41 1.55 23.36
N ASP A 160 -38.40 2.42 23.15
CA ASP A 160 -38.69 2.96 21.82
C ASP A 160 -37.59 3.94 21.40
N ARG A 161 -37.06 4.73 22.35
CA ARG A 161 -35.93 5.64 22.09
C ARG A 161 -34.70 4.89 21.59
N ILE A 162 -34.34 3.78 22.24
CA ILE A 162 -33.20 2.95 21.80
C ILE A 162 -33.44 2.27 20.47
N LYS A 163 -34.66 1.82 20.18
CA LYS A 163 -35.01 1.29 18.85
C LYS A 163 -34.81 2.36 17.78
N VAL A 164 -35.22 3.59 18.04
CA VAL A 164 -35.01 4.73 17.12
C VAL A 164 -33.53 5.05 16.97
N SER A 165 -32.76 5.06 18.04
CA SER A 165 -31.31 5.30 18.01
C SER A 165 -30.54 4.19 17.28
N ALA A 166 -30.90 2.92 17.48
CA ALA A 166 -30.33 1.81 16.74
C ALA A 166 -30.64 1.90 15.23
N ASN A 167 -31.82 2.39 14.88
CA ASN A 167 -32.18 2.63 13.48
C ASN A 167 -31.41 3.81 12.88
N ARG A 168 -31.16 4.88 13.64
CA ARG A 168 -30.27 5.98 13.21
C ARG A 168 -28.87 5.49 12.88
N VAL A 169 -28.31 4.58 13.70
CA VAL A 169 -27.02 3.94 13.42
C VAL A 169 -27.06 3.12 12.14
N ARG A 170 -28.11 2.30 11.91
CA ARG A 170 -28.26 1.51 10.67
C ARG A 170 -28.34 2.38 9.42
N VAL A 171 -29.11 3.47 9.48
CA VAL A 171 -29.24 4.43 8.36
C VAL A 171 -27.93 5.16 8.11
N ALA A 172 -27.25 5.63 9.16
CA ALA A 172 -25.94 6.27 9.06
C ALA A 172 -24.88 5.32 8.49
N PHE A 173 -24.91 4.04 8.89
CA PHE A 173 -24.02 3.02 8.37
C PHE A 173 -24.27 2.74 6.87
N SER A 174 -25.53 2.70 6.45
CA SER A 174 -25.89 2.54 5.03
C SER A 174 -25.38 3.73 4.19
N ALA A 175 -25.53 4.95 4.69
CA ALA A 175 -25.00 6.16 4.03
C ALA A 175 -23.46 6.19 3.99
N PHE A 176 -22.80 5.67 5.02
CA PHE A 176 -21.35 5.49 5.04
C PHE A 176 -20.89 4.43 4.02
N GLU A 177 -21.58 3.30 3.90
CA GLU A 177 -21.28 2.29 2.88
C GLU A 177 -21.44 2.83 1.45
N GLU A 178 -22.48 3.64 1.21
CA GLU A 178 -22.67 4.32 -0.08
C GLU A 178 -21.53 5.29 -0.38
N SER A 179 -21.09 6.05 0.63
CA SER A 179 -19.95 6.96 0.51
C SER A 179 -18.62 6.23 0.27
N LEU A 180 -18.45 5.02 0.82
CA LEU A 180 -17.30 4.16 0.52
C LEU A 180 -17.34 3.57 -0.90
N LYS A 181 -18.53 3.26 -1.42
CA LYS A 181 -18.73 2.79 -2.80
C LYS A 181 -18.42 3.91 -3.80
N THR A 182 -18.88 5.13 -3.57
CA THR A 182 -18.59 6.28 -4.43
C THR A 182 -17.11 6.63 -4.43
N ALA A 183 -16.43 6.52 -3.28
CA ALA A 183 -14.99 6.72 -3.16
C ALA A 183 -14.14 5.58 -3.77
N ARG A 184 -14.75 4.50 -4.30
CA ARG A 184 -14.06 3.29 -4.82
C ARG A 184 -13.14 2.60 -3.80
N LEU A 185 -13.34 2.84 -2.50
CA LEU A 185 -12.54 2.26 -1.42
C LEU A 185 -13.04 0.88 -0.98
N MET A 186 -14.27 0.52 -1.35
CA MET A 186 -14.74 -0.85 -1.23
C MET A 186 -14.23 -1.71 -2.39
N LYS A 187 -13.27 -2.61 -2.12
CA LYS A 187 -13.11 -3.81 -2.96
C LYS A 187 -14.47 -4.49 -2.98
N ARG A 188 -14.99 -4.82 -4.17
CA ARG A 188 -16.16 -5.70 -4.32
C ARG A 188 -15.94 -6.92 -3.43
N LEU A 189 -16.55 -6.95 -2.25
CA LEU A 189 -16.76 -8.17 -1.51
C LEU A 189 -17.64 -9.02 -2.43
N LYS A 190 -17.00 -9.90 -3.21
CA LYS A 190 -17.73 -10.92 -3.95
C LYS A 190 -18.59 -11.61 -2.91
N LYS A 191 -19.92 -11.58 -3.10
CA LYS A 191 -20.87 -12.43 -2.37
C LYS A 191 -20.35 -13.87 -2.42
N SER A 192 -19.67 -14.32 -1.38
CA SER A 192 -19.50 -15.73 -1.09
C SER A 192 -20.61 -16.13 -0.13
N VAL A 193 -21.83 -16.23 -0.66
CA VAL A 193 -22.88 -17.03 -0.05
C VAL A 193 -23.43 -17.91 -1.15
N LYS A 194 -22.82 -19.10 -1.30
CA LYS A 194 -23.55 -20.26 -1.81
C LYS A 194 -24.37 -20.78 -0.62
N PRO A 195 -25.70 -20.86 -0.69
CA PRO A 195 -26.43 -21.71 0.23
C PRO A 195 -26.15 -23.16 -0.18
N ALA A 196 -25.26 -23.82 0.55
CA ALA A 196 -25.20 -25.28 0.56
C ALA A 196 -26.18 -25.76 1.63
N ASN A 197 -27.04 -26.69 1.24
CA ASN A 197 -28.06 -27.41 2.03
C ASN A 197 -29.51 -26.89 1.91
N ALA A 198 -30.04 -26.89 0.68
CA ALA A 198 -31.38 -27.42 0.47
C ALA A 198 -31.23 -28.93 0.25
N VAL A 199 -31.45 -29.73 1.29
CA VAL A 199 -31.72 -31.16 1.11
C VAL A 199 -33.19 -31.25 0.72
N CYS A 200 -33.44 -31.39 -0.58
CA CYS A 200 -34.70 -31.93 -1.08
C CYS A 200 -34.76 -33.38 -0.58
N VAL A 201 -35.68 -33.67 0.33
CA VAL A 201 -36.19 -35.03 0.53
C VAL A 201 -37.47 -35.10 -0.29
N ASP A 202 -37.33 -35.51 -1.54
CA ASP A 202 -38.44 -36.05 -2.32
C ASP A 202 -38.69 -37.46 -1.79
N PHE A 203 -39.79 -37.66 -1.07
CA PHE A 203 -40.38 -38.99 -0.89
C PHE A 203 -41.75 -38.98 -1.55
N GLU A 204 -41.83 -39.75 -2.63
CA GLU A 204 -42.99 -39.97 -3.48
C GLU A 204 -44.18 -40.49 -2.66
N VAL A 205 -45.32 -39.83 -2.84
CA VAL A 205 -46.63 -40.36 -2.46
C VAL A 205 -47.15 -41.18 -3.62
N THR A 206 -46.88 -42.49 -3.62
CA THR A 206 -47.66 -43.43 -4.44
C THR A 206 -48.96 -43.78 -3.71
N LYS A 207 -50.06 -43.20 -4.20
CA LYS A 207 -51.41 -43.74 -4.01
C LYS A 207 -51.47 -45.14 -4.61
N VAL A 208 -51.93 -46.12 -3.85
CA VAL A 208 -52.65 -47.28 -4.40
C VAL A 208 -53.96 -47.37 -3.63
N THR A 209 -55.05 -47.36 -4.39
CA THR A 209 -56.42 -47.62 -3.94
C THR A 209 -56.79 -49.01 -4.45
N ALA A 210 -57.25 -49.85 -3.54
CA ALA A 210 -58.35 -50.81 -3.70
C ALA A 210 -58.67 -51.34 -2.29
#